data_AF-A0A3D2ALU0-F1
#
_entry.id   AF-A0A3D2ALU0-F1
#
_cell.length_a   1.000
_cell.length_b   1.000
_cell.length_c   1.000
_cell.angle_alpha   90.00
_cell.angle_beta   90.00
_cell.angle_gamma   90.00
#
_symmetry.space_group_name_H-M   'P 1'
#
loop_
_entity.id
_entity.type
_entity.pdbx_description
1 polymer ?
#
loop_
_entity_poly.entity_id
_entity_poly.type
_entity_poly.pdbx_seq_one_letter_code
_entity_poly.pdbx_strand_id
1 'polypeptide(L)'
;MPSAFAAAEIRLQDFIDLEQFPIHDLTSPVRQALVRSCQQDIEAYGCAHVPQFIKPEAIAAMCAEAHRLMPYARQADARINPYLTAEDTSLPERDPRRYFETRTSAFINSDHLEADSILRKIYDSDVMVHFVAECLNQGPIYRWAEPLGRNPYSVMGDGDYFPWHFDGNDFTVSILVQEAESGGDFEYVPGLRNPKDECFDEVTKVLFDGERSRIKVLPLKTGDLQLFKGRYSLHRVTPTRGPMARIIALPTYVTNPYLVNRPHHAKAFYGRAMDIHHERDMARLDQLID
;
A
#
# COMPACT_ATOMS: atom_id res chain seq x y z
N MET A 1 12.70 21.20 0.76
CA MET A 1 13.31 20.81 -0.53
C MET A 1 13.24 19.29 -0.62
N PRO A 2 12.66 18.69 -1.67
CA PRO A 2 12.83 17.26 -1.92
C PRO A 2 14.33 16.98 -2.06
N SER A 3 14.90 16.16 -1.18
CA SER A 3 16.29 15.72 -1.30
C SER A 3 16.32 14.49 -2.21
N ALA A 4 17.26 14.46 -3.14
CA ALA A 4 17.53 13.28 -3.97
C ALA A 4 18.17 12.13 -3.18
N PHE A 5 18.66 12.41 -1.97
CA PHE A 5 19.36 11.46 -1.11
C PHE A 5 18.78 11.42 0.31
N ALA A 6 18.95 10.29 0.98
CA ALA A 6 18.69 10.17 2.41
C ALA A 6 19.42 11.28 3.19
N ALA A 7 18.77 11.84 4.21
CA ALA A 7 19.38 12.88 5.05
C ALA A 7 20.50 12.35 5.96
N ALA A 8 20.58 11.03 6.12
CA ALA A 8 21.58 10.32 6.90
C ALA A 8 21.93 8.98 6.23
N GLU A 9 23.09 8.42 6.57
CA GLU A 9 23.49 7.09 6.13
C GLU A 9 22.54 6.03 6.73
N ILE A 10 21.92 5.22 5.87
CA ILE A 10 21.00 4.16 6.28
C ILE A 10 21.70 2.83 6.11
N ARG A 11 21.96 2.16 7.23
CA ARG A 11 22.58 0.82 7.27
C ARG A 11 21.53 -0.23 6.96
N LEU A 12 21.46 -0.69 5.71
CA LEU A 12 20.47 -1.67 5.27
C LEU A 12 20.53 -2.99 6.07
N GLN A 13 21.72 -3.40 6.50
CA GLN A 13 21.96 -4.60 7.29
C GLN A 13 21.25 -4.61 8.66
N ASP A 14 20.78 -3.44 9.12
CA ASP A 14 19.98 -3.32 10.33
C ASP A 14 18.57 -3.93 10.14
N PHE A 15 18.08 -4.04 8.90
CA PHE A 15 16.72 -4.53 8.63
C PHE A 15 16.59 -5.52 7.46
N ILE A 16 17.61 -5.68 6.61
CA ILE A 16 17.63 -6.66 5.51
C ILE A 16 18.84 -7.56 5.68
N ASP A 17 18.66 -8.86 5.46
CA ASP A 17 19.77 -9.78 5.29
C ASP A 17 20.39 -9.56 3.90
N LEU A 18 21.54 -8.88 3.85
CA LEU A 18 22.20 -8.52 2.60
C LEU A 18 22.95 -9.69 1.94
N GLU A 19 23.12 -10.81 2.62
CA GLU A 19 23.62 -12.04 2.01
C GLU A 19 22.50 -12.72 1.20
N GLN A 20 21.30 -12.79 1.78
CA GLN A 20 20.11 -13.34 1.11
C GLN A 20 19.52 -12.38 0.06
N PHE A 21 19.46 -11.08 0.38
CA PHE A 21 18.89 -10.04 -0.45
C PHE A 21 19.91 -8.92 -0.67
N PRO A 22 20.90 -9.12 -1.57
CA PRO A 22 21.95 -8.13 -1.84
C PRO A 22 21.44 -6.95 -2.68
N ILE A 23 20.38 -6.27 -2.25
CA ILE A 23 19.67 -5.22 -3.00
C ILE A 23 20.54 -4.00 -3.34
N HIS A 24 21.63 -3.83 -2.61
CA HIS A 24 22.62 -2.76 -2.79
C HIS A 24 23.67 -3.07 -3.87
N ASP A 25 23.93 -4.36 -4.15
CA ASP A 25 24.98 -4.79 -5.08
C ASP A 25 24.38 -5.04 -6.47
N LEU A 26 24.49 -4.04 -7.35
CA LEU A 26 24.01 -4.10 -8.73
C LEU A 26 24.71 -5.18 -9.57
N THR A 27 25.90 -5.63 -9.16
CA THR A 27 26.66 -6.67 -9.85
C THR A 27 26.28 -8.08 -9.41
N SER A 28 25.53 -8.21 -8.31
CA SER A 28 25.15 -9.51 -7.76
C SER A 28 24.18 -10.26 -8.69
N PRO A 29 24.50 -11.49 -9.11
CA PRO A 29 23.58 -12.32 -9.87
C PRO A 29 22.33 -12.70 -9.06
N VAL A 30 22.45 -12.77 -7.72
CA VAL A 30 21.33 -13.05 -6.81
C VAL A 30 20.33 -11.88 -6.85
N ARG A 31 20.82 -10.64 -6.75
CA ARG A 31 19.98 -9.44 -6.89
C ARG A 31 19.27 -9.40 -8.25
N GLN A 32 20.01 -9.66 -9.33
CA GLN A 32 19.42 -9.63 -10.67
C GLN A 32 18.34 -10.71 -10.86
N ALA A 33 18.53 -11.90 -10.29
CA ALA A 33 17.52 -12.95 -10.32
C ALA A 33 16.26 -12.55 -9.54
N LEU A 34 16.42 -11.93 -8.36
CA LEU A 34 15.32 -11.41 -7.56
C LEU A 34 14.51 -10.35 -8.33
N VAL A 35 15.18 -9.36 -8.92
CA VAL A 35 14.52 -8.33 -9.73
C VAL A 35 13.74 -8.94 -10.89
N ARG A 36 14.34 -9.89 -11.63
CA ARG A 36 13.65 -10.58 -12.74
C ARG A 36 12.43 -11.37 -12.27
N SER A 37 12.53 -12.05 -11.13
CA SER A 37 11.39 -12.78 -10.53
C SER A 37 10.24 -11.81 -10.23
N CYS A 38 10.54 -10.68 -9.56
CA CYS A 38 9.53 -9.67 -9.27
C CYS A 38 8.87 -9.13 -10.54
N GLN A 39 9.66 -8.83 -11.58
CA GLN A 39 9.13 -8.34 -12.86
C GLN A 39 8.20 -9.36 -13.51
N GLN A 40 8.57 -10.64 -13.52
CA GLN A 40 7.77 -11.73 -14.06
C GLN A 40 6.45 -11.91 -13.30
N ASP A 41 6.50 -11.87 -11.96
CA ASP A 41 5.30 -12.01 -11.13
C ASP A 41 4.36 -10.80 -11.27
N ILE A 42 4.92 -9.59 -11.33
CA ILE A 42 4.14 -8.37 -11.58
C ILE A 42 3.49 -8.39 -12.97
N GLU A 43 4.18 -8.87 -14.00
CA GLU A 43 3.61 -9.00 -15.35
C GLU A 43 2.50 -10.06 -15.39
N ALA A 44 2.72 -11.22 -14.78
CA ALA A 44 1.78 -12.33 -14.81
C ALA A 44 0.56 -12.12 -13.91
N TYR A 45 0.74 -11.48 -12.75
CA TYR A 45 -0.27 -11.45 -11.69
C TYR A 45 -0.59 -10.04 -11.20
N GLY A 46 0.12 -8.99 -11.62
CA GLY A 46 -0.03 -7.65 -11.06
C GLY A 46 0.51 -7.51 -9.64
N CYS A 47 1.19 -8.52 -9.12
CA CYS A 47 1.72 -8.58 -7.76
C CYS A 47 3.00 -9.43 -7.73
N ALA A 48 4.04 -8.95 -7.04
CA ALA A 48 5.20 -9.74 -6.64
C ALA A 48 5.27 -9.88 -5.13
N HIS A 49 5.86 -10.99 -4.67
CA HIS A 49 6.00 -11.34 -3.27
C HIS A 49 7.43 -11.81 -3.02
N VAL A 50 8.08 -11.24 -2.00
CA VAL A 50 9.42 -11.64 -1.57
C VAL A 50 9.32 -12.08 -0.10
N PRO A 51 9.39 -13.39 0.17
CA PRO A 51 9.20 -13.90 1.52
C PRO A 51 10.38 -13.53 2.42
N GLN A 52 10.09 -13.24 3.70
CA GLN A 52 11.08 -12.98 4.75
C GLN A 52 12.11 -11.90 4.38
N PHE A 53 11.70 -10.90 3.60
CA PHE A 53 12.56 -9.84 3.11
C PHE A 53 13.16 -8.97 4.24
N ILE A 54 12.39 -8.75 5.30
CA ILE A 54 12.84 -8.02 6.49
C ILE A 54 13.26 -9.00 7.58
N LYS A 55 14.40 -8.70 8.21
CA LYS A 55 14.97 -9.51 9.29
C LYS A 55 14.01 -9.65 10.48
N PRO A 56 13.98 -10.80 11.17
CA PRO A 56 13.11 -11.03 12.32
C PRO A 56 13.28 -9.97 13.43
N GLU A 57 14.50 -9.53 13.72
CA GLU A 57 14.76 -8.54 14.78
C GLU A 57 14.22 -7.15 14.40
N ALA A 58 14.30 -6.80 13.12
CA ALA A 58 13.75 -5.55 12.61
C ALA A 58 12.22 -5.57 12.61
N ILE A 59 11.61 -6.69 12.23
CA ILE A 59 10.16 -6.88 12.35
C ILE A 59 9.71 -6.77 13.81
N ALA A 60 10.41 -7.39 14.76
CA ALA A 60 10.08 -7.27 16.18
C ALA A 60 10.13 -5.80 16.65
N ALA A 61 11.11 -5.02 16.19
CA ALA A 61 11.22 -3.60 16.50
C ALA A 61 10.10 -2.75 15.85
N MET A 62 9.77 -3.00 14.57
CA MET A 62 8.64 -2.36 13.88
C MET A 62 7.30 -2.67 14.57
N CYS A 63 7.11 -3.92 14.97
CA CYS A 63 5.93 -4.36 15.70
C CYS A 63 5.82 -3.64 17.05
N ALA A 64 6.92 -3.57 17.82
CA ALA A 64 6.95 -2.88 19.10
C ALA A 64 6.67 -1.37 18.96
N GLU A 65 7.22 -0.71 17.94
CA GLU A 65 6.90 0.69 17.59
C GLU A 65 5.40 0.83 17.30
N ALA A 66 4.85 0.01 16.40
CA ALA A 66 3.44 0.09 16.03
C ALA A 66 2.52 -0.07 17.25
N HIS A 67 2.79 -1.03 18.14
CA HIS A 67 2.03 -1.20 19.38
C HIS A 67 2.09 0.02 20.31
N ARG A 68 3.25 0.67 20.47
CA ARG A 68 3.36 1.93 21.24
C ARG A 68 2.54 3.05 20.62
N LEU A 69 2.41 3.06 19.29
CA LEU A 69 1.73 4.09 18.52
C LEU A 69 0.25 3.77 18.23
N MET A 70 -0.24 2.56 18.51
CA MET A 70 -1.64 2.16 18.29
C MET A 70 -2.67 3.10 18.93
N PRO A 71 -2.46 3.73 20.11
CA PRO A 71 -3.38 4.73 20.63
C PRO A 71 -3.57 5.97 19.73
N TYR A 72 -2.63 6.23 18.82
CA TYR A 72 -2.71 7.29 17.80
C TYR A 72 -3.22 6.75 16.44
N ALA A 73 -3.51 5.45 16.34
CA ALA A 73 -4.07 4.88 15.13
C ALA A 73 -5.48 5.45 14.90
N ARG A 74 -5.67 6.12 13.78
CA ARG A 74 -6.96 6.67 13.42
C ARG A 74 -7.75 5.62 12.65
N GLN A 75 -8.85 5.18 13.23
CA GLN A 75 -9.82 4.35 12.54
C GLN A 75 -10.50 5.14 11.43
N ALA A 76 -10.73 4.50 10.28
CA ALA A 76 -11.58 5.08 9.25
C ALA A 76 -13.02 5.22 9.78
N ASP A 77 -13.63 6.38 9.52
CA ASP A 77 -14.98 6.75 9.94
C ASP A 77 -15.96 6.79 8.75
N ALA A 78 -15.58 6.17 7.63
CA ALA A 78 -16.25 6.32 6.36
C ALA A 78 -16.77 4.98 5.81
N ARG A 79 -17.96 5.05 5.23
CA ARG A 79 -18.35 4.09 4.18
C ARG A 79 -17.67 4.52 2.89
N ILE A 80 -17.09 3.58 2.17
CA ILE A 80 -16.40 3.84 0.91
C ILE A 80 -16.99 2.97 -0.19
N ASN A 81 -16.94 3.49 -1.42
CA ASN A 81 -17.09 2.70 -2.62
C ASN A 81 -15.71 2.41 -3.22
N PRO A 82 -15.60 1.55 -4.25
CA PRO A 82 -14.32 1.17 -4.81
C PRO A 82 -13.46 2.30 -5.38
N TYR A 83 -14.07 3.45 -5.65
CA TYR A 83 -13.44 4.63 -6.25
C TYR A 83 -13.28 5.78 -5.26
N LEU A 84 -13.60 5.55 -3.97
CA LEU A 84 -13.52 6.57 -2.90
C LEU A 84 -14.31 7.86 -3.21
N THR A 85 -15.39 7.75 -3.99
CA THR A 85 -16.23 8.90 -4.37
C THR A 85 -17.46 9.05 -3.48
N ALA A 86 -18.07 10.24 -3.51
CA ALA A 86 -19.36 10.47 -2.90
C ALA A 86 -20.47 9.69 -3.64
N GLU A 87 -21.55 9.36 -2.93
CA GLU A 87 -22.70 8.70 -3.57
C GLU A 87 -23.37 9.64 -4.58
N ASP A 88 -23.63 9.11 -5.79
CA ASP A 88 -24.45 9.74 -6.81
C ASP A 88 -25.70 8.89 -7.04
N THR A 89 -26.83 9.35 -6.49
CA THR A 89 -28.12 8.64 -6.56
C THR A 89 -28.81 8.76 -7.92
N SER A 90 -28.26 9.55 -8.85
CA SER A 90 -28.75 9.59 -10.23
C SER A 90 -28.31 8.36 -11.04
N LEU A 91 -27.29 7.64 -10.55
CA LEU A 91 -26.80 6.42 -11.18
C LEU A 91 -27.69 5.20 -10.87
N PRO A 92 -27.69 4.17 -11.75
CA PRO A 92 -28.40 2.92 -11.51
C PRO A 92 -28.03 2.28 -10.16
N GLU A 93 -28.97 1.60 -9.50
CA GLU A 93 -28.75 1.00 -8.16
C GLU A 93 -27.61 -0.02 -8.12
N ARG A 94 -27.33 -0.68 -9.24
CA ARG A 94 -26.25 -1.66 -9.38
C ARG A 94 -24.97 -1.09 -9.97
N ASP A 95 -24.85 0.24 -10.01
CA ASP A 95 -23.60 0.89 -10.39
C ASP A 95 -22.55 0.70 -9.28
N PRO A 96 -21.31 0.26 -9.60
CA PRO A 96 -20.23 0.09 -8.61
C PRO A 96 -19.94 1.34 -7.77
N ARG A 97 -20.21 2.55 -8.28
CA ARG A 97 -20.03 3.81 -7.54
C ARG A 97 -21.09 4.01 -6.46
N ARG A 98 -22.17 3.23 -6.48
CA ARG A 98 -23.19 3.16 -5.43
C ARG A 98 -23.01 1.98 -4.47
N TYR A 99 -21.96 1.17 -4.66
CA TYR A 99 -21.62 0.07 -3.77
C TYR A 99 -20.80 0.58 -2.58
N PHE A 100 -21.44 0.80 -1.43
CA PHE A 100 -20.77 1.33 -0.23
C PHE A 100 -20.65 0.29 0.88
N GLU A 101 -19.43 0.04 1.33
CA GLU A 101 -19.12 -0.81 2.49
C GLU A 101 -18.50 0.02 3.62
N THR A 102 -18.70 -0.41 4.87
CA THR A 102 -18.04 0.21 6.03
C THR A 102 -16.58 -0.20 6.05
N ARG A 103 -15.68 0.78 6.04
CA ARG A 103 -14.26 0.57 6.29
C ARG A 103 -13.99 0.75 7.78
N THR A 104 -13.28 -0.19 8.39
CA THR A 104 -12.89 -0.09 9.81
C THR A 104 -11.39 -0.18 10.03
N SER A 105 -10.59 -0.39 8.98
CA SER A 105 -9.13 -0.32 9.09
C SER A 105 -8.65 1.05 9.58
N ALA A 106 -7.57 1.04 10.36
CA ALA A 106 -6.95 2.23 10.93
C ALA A 106 -5.57 2.50 10.31
N PHE A 107 -5.11 3.76 10.41
CA PHE A 107 -3.75 4.14 10.08
C PHE A 107 -3.06 4.83 11.26
N ILE A 108 -1.82 4.41 11.54
CA ILE A 108 -0.85 5.22 12.27
C ILE A 108 -0.14 6.07 11.22
N ASN A 109 -0.39 7.38 11.26
CA ASN A 109 0.17 8.31 10.28
C ASN A 109 1.69 8.41 10.38
N SER A 110 2.33 8.73 9.26
CA SER A 110 3.78 8.91 9.13
C SER A 110 4.40 9.94 10.06
N ASP A 111 3.65 10.95 10.49
CA ASP A 111 4.16 11.98 11.39
C ASP A 111 4.19 11.53 12.87
N HIS A 112 3.50 10.44 13.22
CA HIS A 112 3.57 9.82 14.54
C HIS A 112 4.74 8.86 14.71
N LEU A 113 5.36 8.39 13.62
CA LEU A 113 6.46 7.44 13.69
C LEU A 113 7.68 8.01 14.43
N GLU A 114 8.35 7.15 15.19
CA GLU A 114 9.51 7.51 16.00
C GLU A 114 10.67 7.98 15.10
N ALA A 115 11.59 8.78 15.65
CA ALA A 115 12.67 9.37 14.85
C ALA A 115 13.63 8.31 14.28
N ASP A 116 13.83 7.20 15.00
CA ASP A 116 14.67 6.07 14.64
C ASP A 116 13.91 4.88 14.03
N SER A 117 12.62 5.10 13.70
CA SER A 117 11.73 4.12 13.05
C SER A 117 12.40 3.40 11.89
N ILE A 118 12.33 2.06 11.89
CA ILE A 118 12.80 1.25 10.78
C ILE A 118 11.96 1.51 9.53
N LEU A 119 10.65 1.75 9.66
CA LEU A 119 9.80 2.10 8.53
C LEU A 119 10.20 3.43 7.89
N ARG A 120 10.64 4.42 8.68
CA ARG A 120 11.26 5.64 8.12
C ARG A 120 12.54 5.31 7.37
N LYS A 121 13.44 4.52 7.95
CA LYS A 121 14.70 4.11 7.29
C LYS A 121 14.45 3.35 5.97
N ILE A 122 13.45 2.47 5.92
CA ILE A 122 13.08 1.76 4.69
C ILE A 122 12.60 2.75 3.62
N TYR A 123 11.69 3.65 3.96
CA TYR A 123 11.16 4.68 3.04
C TYR A 123 12.26 5.68 2.59
N ASP A 124 13.14 6.08 3.50
CA ASP A 124 14.20 7.06 3.24
C ASP A 124 15.42 6.44 2.54
N SER A 125 15.49 5.13 2.34
CA SER A 125 16.64 4.46 1.70
C SER A 125 16.64 4.61 0.18
N ASP A 126 17.67 5.26 -0.38
CA ASP A 126 17.82 5.38 -1.85
C ASP A 126 17.98 4.00 -2.50
N VAL A 127 18.65 3.07 -1.83
CA VAL A 127 18.81 1.69 -2.31
C VAL A 127 17.46 0.98 -2.41
N MET A 128 16.56 1.20 -1.45
CA MET A 128 15.19 0.67 -1.53
C MET A 128 14.40 1.27 -2.69
N VAL A 129 14.48 2.60 -2.88
CA VAL A 129 13.84 3.28 -4.02
C VAL A 129 14.33 2.68 -5.35
N HIS A 130 15.64 2.52 -5.52
CA HIS A 130 16.22 1.95 -6.74
C HIS A 130 15.83 0.48 -6.95
N PHE A 131 15.89 -0.34 -5.90
CA PHE A 131 15.49 -1.74 -5.96
C PHE A 131 14.01 -1.89 -6.33
N VAL A 132 13.12 -1.11 -5.71
CA VAL A 132 11.68 -1.14 -6.01
C VAL A 132 11.41 -0.68 -7.45
N ALA A 133 12.07 0.39 -7.92
CA ALA A 133 11.94 0.88 -9.29
C ALA A 133 12.27 -0.21 -10.33
N GLU A 134 13.38 -0.93 -10.11
CA GLU A 134 13.80 -2.02 -10.99
C GLU A 134 12.84 -3.20 -10.92
N CYS A 135 12.41 -3.63 -9.73
CA CYS A 135 11.41 -4.71 -9.57
C CYS A 135 10.09 -4.40 -10.30
N LEU A 136 9.65 -3.14 -10.28
CA LEU A 136 8.43 -2.69 -10.96
C LEU A 136 8.62 -2.50 -12.46
N ASN A 137 9.87 -2.49 -12.95
CA ASN A 137 10.25 -2.03 -14.29
C ASN A 137 9.66 -0.63 -14.60
N GLN A 138 9.66 0.25 -13.59
CA GLN A 138 9.08 1.59 -13.64
C GLN A 138 10.05 2.56 -12.99
N GLY A 139 10.56 3.51 -13.78
CA GLY A 139 11.50 4.50 -13.30
C GLY A 139 11.42 5.80 -14.11
N PRO A 140 11.72 6.96 -13.51
CA PRO A 140 12.01 7.14 -12.09
C PRO A 140 10.76 7.00 -11.20
N ILE A 141 10.96 6.54 -9.96
CA ILE A 141 9.98 6.66 -8.87
C ILE A 141 10.57 7.52 -7.77
N TYR A 142 9.71 8.07 -6.93
CA TYR A 142 10.07 9.06 -5.93
C TYR A 142 9.38 8.73 -4.61
N ARG A 143 10.04 9.04 -3.50
CA ARG A 143 9.41 9.08 -2.19
C ARG A 143 8.19 9.97 -2.22
N TRP A 144 7.04 9.46 -1.76
CA TRP A 144 5.81 10.23 -1.78
C TRP A 144 5.92 11.42 -0.82
N ALA A 145 5.63 12.63 -1.31
CA ALA A 145 5.75 13.87 -0.53
C ALA A 145 4.63 14.07 0.51
N GLU A 146 3.68 13.14 0.57
CA GLU A 146 2.52 13.15 1.45
C GLU A 146 2.94 13.04 2.93
N PRO A 147 2.78 14.09 3.75
CA PRO A 147 3.30 14.12 5.12
C PRO A 147 2.69 13.07 6.05
N LEU A 148 1.43 12.67 5.84
CA LEU A 148 0.70 11.76 6.73
C LEU A 148 0.73 10.30 6.27
N GLY A 149 0.85 10.10 4.96
CA GLY A 149 0.67 8.82 4.27
C GLY A 149 1.91 8.30 3.53
N ARG A 150 3.06 8.98 3.61
CA ARG A 150 4.30 8.54 2.93
C ARG A 150 4.83 7.17 3.37
N ASN A 151 4.58 6.77 4.62
CA ASN A 151 5.04 5.51 5.19
C ASN A 151 4.25 5.07 6.44
N PRO A 152 2.90 5.03 6.41
CA PRO A 152 2.10 4.70 7.59
C PRO A 152 2.15 3.20 7.93
N TYR A 153 1.71 2.86 9.14
CA TYR A 153 1.24 1.51 9.43
C TYR A 153 -0.29 1.45 9.26
N SER A 154 -0.81 0.45 8.56
CA SER A 154 -2.22 0.07 8.69
C SER A 154 -2.39 -0.94 9.81
N VAL A 155 -3.39 -0.71 10.65
CA VAL A 155 -3.71 -1.54 11.81
C VAL A 155 -5.15 -2.01 11.68
N MET A 156 -5.38 -3.31 11.87
CA MET A 156 -6.70 -3.94 11.84
C MET A 156 -6.85 -4.87 13.04
N GLY A 157 -7.72 -4.53 13.98
CA GLY A 157 -8.07 -5.35 15.15
C GLY A 157 -9.06 -6.48 14.83
N ASP A 158 -9.57 -7.14 15.87
CA ASP A 158 -10.60 -8.18 15.68
C ASP A 158 -11.84 -7.59 15.00
N GLY A 159 -12.33 -8.25 13.94
CA GLY A 159 -13.49 -7.78 13.19
C GLY A 159 -13.19 -6.80 12.06
N ASP A 160 -12.00 -6.18 12.04
CA ASP A 160 -11.73 -5.09 11.13
C ASP A 160 -11.65 -5.49 9.65
N TYR A 161 -12.07 -4.58 8.77
CA TYR A 161 -12.21 -4.81 7.33
C TYR A 161 -11.70 -3.63 6.51
N PHE A 162 -11.04 -3.92 5.38
CA PHE A 162 -10.74 -2.94 4.34
C PHE A 162 -11.47 -3.34 3.05
N PRO A 163 -12.58 -2.65 2.71
CA PRO A 163 -13.42 -2.94 1.55
C PRO A 163 -12.72 -3.02 0.20
N TRP A 164 -13.46 -3.53 -0.79
CA TRP A 164 -13.04 -3.50 -2.19
C TRP A 164 -12.79 -2.06 -2.66
N HIS A 165 -11.60 -1.80 -3.17
CA HIS A 165 -11.20 -0.52 -3.73
C HIS A 165 -10.10 -0.65 -4.78
N PHE A 166 -9.88 0.44 -5.50
CA PHE A 166 -8.67 0.67 -6.27
C PHE A 166 -7.75 1.62 -5.54
N ASP A 167 -6.44 1.48 -5.77
CA ASP A 167 -5.48 2.44 -5.27
C ASP A 167 -5.44 3.67 -6.17
N GLY A 168 -5.27 4.82 -5.54
CA GLY A 168 -4.89 6.03 -6.26
C GLY A 168 -3.46 5.94 -6.81
N ASN A 169 -2.54 5.24 -6.15
CA ASN A 169 -1.15 5.14 -6.62
C ASN A 169 -1.01 4.07 -7.71
N ASP A 170 -0.04 4.27 -8.62
CA ASP A 170 0.28 3.31 -9.69
C ASP A 170 0.61 1.91 -9.13
N PHE A 171 1.25 1.90 -7.95
CA PHE A 171 1.63 0.71 -7.21
C PHE A 171 1.69 0.99 -5.71
N THR A 172 1.70 -0.09 -4.94
CA THR A 172 1.82 -0.11 -3.48
C THR A 172 2.96 -1.06 -3.10
N VAL A 173 3.78 -0.62 -2.15
CA VAL A 173 4.80 -1.44 -1.49
C VAL A 173 4.32 -1.68 -0.07
N SER A 174 4.26 -2.95 0.35
CA SER A 174 3.81 -3.29 1.69
C SER A 174 4.72 -4.32 2.32
N ILE A 175 4.85 -4.25 3.65
CA ILE A 175 5.62 -5.21 4.46
C ILE A 175 4.71 -5.68 5.59
N LEU A 176 4.45 -6.98 5.70
CA LEU A 176 3.63 -7.49 6.79
C LEU A 176 4.46 -7.55 8.08
N VAL A 177 4.01 -6.84 9.11
CA VAL A 177 4.71 -6.71 10.40
C VAL A 177 4.13 -7.65 11.45
N GLN A 178 2.81 -7.83 11.43
CA GLN A 178 2.11 -8.74 12.33
C GLN A 178 0.91 -9.35 11.61
N GLU A 179 0.83 -10.68 11.58
CA GLU A 179 -0.34 -11.43 11.12
C GLU A 179 -1.52 -11.30 12.12
N ALA A 180 -2.75 -11.40 11.63
CA ALA A 180 -3.89 -11.77 12.48
C ALA A 180 -3.88 -13.29 12.71
N GLU A 181 -4.65 -13.79 13.67
CA GLU A 181 -4.77 -15.24 13.90
C GLU A 181 -5.45 -15.94 12.72
N SER A 182 -6.46 -15.29 12.12
CA SER A 182 -7.06 -15.70 10.85
C SER A 182 -7.70 -14.52 10.12
N GLY A 183 -7.98 -14.71 8.82
CA GLY A 183 -8.44 -13.64 7.95
C GLY A 183 -7.34 -12.59 7.72
N GLY A 184 -7.74 -11.36 7.35
CA GLY A 184 -6.76 -10.35 6.94
C GLY A 184 -6.04 -10.70 5.62
N ASP A 185 -6.65 -11.57 4.83
CA ASP A 185 -6.15 -12.01 3.54
C ASP A 185 -6.26 -10.88 2.53
N PHE A 186 -5.21 -10.71 1.72
CA PHE A 186 -5.24 -9.78 0.61
C PHE A 186 -5.89 -10.46 -0.60
N GLU A 187 -7.11 -10.04 -0.94
CA GLU A 187 -7.84 -10.51 -2.11
C GLU A 187 -7.82 -9.45 -3.20
N TYR A 188 -7.58 -9.85 -4.45
CA TYR A 188 -7.54 -8.90 -5.56
C TYR A 188 -7.90 -9.53 -6.91
N VAL A 189 -8.36 -8.69 -7.84
CA VAL A 189 -8.61 -9.05 -9.24
C VAL A 189 -7.64 -8.25 -10.12
N PRO A 190 -6.58 -8.89 -10.65
CA PRO A 190 -5.58 -8.19 -11.44
C PRO A 190 -6.17 -7.55 -12.70
N GLY A 191 -5.81 -6.29 -12.95
CA GLY A 191 -6.14 -5.59 -14.20
C GLY A 191 -7.64 -5.60 -14.53
N LEU A 192 -8.48 -5.39 -13.52
CA LEU A 192 -9.93 -5.35 -13.70
C LEU A 192 -10.37 -4.12 -14.50
N ARG A 193 -9.65 -3.01 -14.34
CA ARG A 193 -9.81 -1.77 -15.11
C ARG A 193 -8.55 -1.41 -15.89
N ASN A 194 -8.62 -0.40 -16.74
CA ASN A 194 -7.50 0.04 -17.56
C ASN A 194 -7.41 1.58 -17.64
N PRO A 195 -6.32 2.18 -18.16
CA PRO A 195 -6.13 3.64 -18.14
C PRO A 195 -7.21 4.49 -18.83
N LYS A 196 -8.11 3.87 -19.61
CA LYS A 196 -9.15 4.54 -20.41
C LYS A 196 -10.57 4.19 -19.97
N ASP A 197 -10.76 3.17 -19.14
CA ASP A 197 -12.08 2.65 -18.79
C ASP A 197 -12.06 1.98 -17.41
N GLU A 198 -13.05 2.31 -16.60
CA GLU A 198 -13.30 1.72 -15.28
C GLU A 198 -13.79 0.27 -15.38
N CYS A 199 -14.27 -0.16 -16.55
CA CYS A 199 -14.81 -1.50 -16.79
C CYS A 199 -15.94 -1.85 -15.81
N PHE A 200 -16.91 -0.93 -15.62
CA PHE A 200 -17.95 -1.06 -14.60
C PHE A 200 -18.70 -2.40 -14.63
N ASP A 201 -18.96 -2.96 -15.81
CA ASP A 201 -19.63 -4.27 -15.93
C ASP A 201 -18.83 -5.39 -15.26
N GLU A 202 -17.50 -5.38 -15.40
CA GLU A 202 -16.62 -6.38 -14.77
C GLU A 202 -16.54 -6.16 -13.26
N VAL A 203 -16.51 -4.90 -12.81
CA VAL A 203 -16.58 -4.56 -11.39
C VAL A 203 -17.90 -5.00 -10.78
N THR A 204 -19.02 -4.80 -11.49
CA THR A 204 -20.35 -5.23 -11.04
C THR A 204 -20.43 -6.73 -10.83
N LYS A 205 -19.84 -7.53 -11.73
CA LYS A 205 -19.79 -8.99 -11.57
C LYS A 205 -19.11 -9.42 -10.26
N VAL A 206 -18.01 -8.75 -9.90
CA VAL A 206 -17.27 -9.05 -8.66
C VAL A 206 -18.08 -8.61 -7.43
N LEU A 207 -18.64 -7.40 -7.44
CA LEU A 207 -19.29 -6.80 -6.26
C LEU A 207 -20.70 -7.32 -5.99
N PHE A 208 -21.49 -7.56 -7.04
CA PHE A 208 -22.92 -7.87 -6.93
C PHE A 208 -23.26 -9.31 -7.31
N ASP A 209 -22.53 -9.91 -8.26
CA ASP A 209 -22.88 -11.24 -8.80
C ASP A 209 -22.08 -12.37 -8.15
N GLY A 210 -21.14 -12.02 -7.28
CA GLY A 210 -20.32 -12.99 -6.56
C GLY A 210 -19.32 -13.72 -7.45
N GLU A 211 -18.88 -13.09 -8.54
CA GLU A 211 -17.82 -13.63 -9.40
C GLU A 211 -16.51 -13.75 -8.61
N ARG A 212 -15.93 -14.96 -8.56
CA ARG A 212 -14.71 -15.28 -7.79
C ARG A 212 -13.60 -15.91 -8.63
N SER A 213 -13.85 -16.31 -9.87
CA SER A 213 -12.90 -17.10 -10.69
C SER A 213 -11.59 -16.38 -10.98
N ARG A 214 -11.61 -15.04 -11.01
CA ARG A 214 -10.43 -14.19 -11.24
C ARG A 214 -9.78 -13.68 -9.95
N ILE A 215 -10.37 -13.94 -8.78
CA ILE A 215 -9.81 -13.48 -7.51
C ILE A 215 -8.55 -14.27 -7.19
N LYS A 216 -7.50 -13.53 -6.90
CA LYS A 216 -6.25 -14.02 -6.34
C LYS A 216 -6.23 -13.70 -4.86
N VAL A 217 -5.64 -14.60 -4.08
CA VAL A 217 -5.42 -14.44 -2.64
C VAL A 217 -3.94 -14.54 -2.38
N LEU A 218 -3.37 -13.55 -1.70
CA LEU A 218 -1.98 -13.58 -1.25
C LEU A 218 -1.93 -13.66 0.29
N PRO A 219 -1.68 -14.85 0.86
CA PRO A 219 -1.50 -15.01 2.29
C PRO A 219 -0.09 -14.57 2.69
N LEU A 220 0.08 -13.27 2.95
CA LEU A 220 1.36 -12.72 3.42
C LEU A 220 1.73 -13.26 4.80
N LYS A 221 3.03 -13.49 5.00
CA LYS A 221 3.65 -13.85 6.28
C LYS A 221 4.46 -12.70 6.85
N THR A 222 4.63 -12.75 8.16
CA THR A 222 5.42 -11.76 8.90
C THR A 222 6.84 -11.66 8.31
N GLY A 223 7.25 -10.45 7.93
CA GLY A 223 8.54 -10.18 7.27
C GLY A 223 8.49 -10.12 5.74
N ASP A 224 7.38 -10.50 5.13
CA ASP A 224 7.24 -10.52 3.67
C ASP A 224 7.10 -9.12 3.08
N LEU A 225 7.72 -8.91 1.92
CA LEU A 225 7.53 -7.76 1.06
C LEU A 225 6.52 -8.09 -0.06
N GLN A 226 5.60 -7.18 -0.32
CA GLN A 226 4.69 -7.24 -1.46
C GLN A 226 4.84 -5.98 -2.32
N LEU A 227 4.90 -6.17 -3.64
CA LEU A 227 4.80 -5.11 -4.64
C LEU A 227 3.53 -5.33 -5.45
N PHE A 228 2.62 -4.37 -5.48
CA PHE A 228 1.28 -4.57 -6.04
C PHE A 228 0.85 -3.41 -6.93
N LYS A 229 0.32 -3.67 -8.13
CA LYS A 229 -0.24 -2.66 -9.05
C LYS A 229 -1.73 -2.43 -8.75
N GLY A 230 -1.99 -1.63 -7.71
CA GLY A 230 -3.34 -1.35 -7.21
C GLY A 230 -4.17 -0.39 -8.06
N ARG A 231 -3.55 0.47 -8.89
CA ARG A 231 -4.27 1.40 -9.77
C ARG A 231 -5.30 0.70 -10.65
N TYR A 232 -4.98 -0.48 -11.15
CA TYR A 232 -5.82 -1.21 -12.11
C TYR A 232 -6.47 -2.47 -11.54
N SER A 233 -6.22 -2.79 -10.26
CA SER A 233 -6.60 -4.05 -9.65
C SER A 233 -7.53 -3.80 -8.47
N LEU A 234 -8.77 -4.28 -8.58
CA LEU A 234 -9.75 -4.18 -7.51
C LEU A 234 -9.30 -5.09 -6.37
N HIS A 235 -9.19 -4.59 -5.15
CA HIS A 235 -8.64 -5.37 -4.04
C HIS A 235 -9.25 -5.01 -2.69
N ARG A 236 -9.15 -5.94 -1.74
CA ARG A 236 -9.63 -5.78 -0.36
C ARG A 236 -8.75 -6.54 0.62
N VAL A 237 -8.93 -6.26 1.90
CA VAL A 237 -8.39 -7.09 3.00
C VAL A 237 -9.57 -7.71 3.74
N THR A 238 -9.64 -9.04 3.78
CA THR A 238 -10.74 -9.76 4.43
C THR A 238 -10.80 -9.46 5.93
N PRO A 239 -11.98 -9.65 6.58
CA PRO A 239 -12.11 -9.37 8.00
C PRO A 239 -11.07 -10.11 8.85
N THR A 240 -10.37 -9.40 9.72
CA THR A 240 -9.40 -9.98 10.65
C THR A 240 -10.09 -10.64 11.83
N ARG A 241 -9.45 -11.68 12.39
CA ARG A 241 -9.94 -12.42 13.55
C ARG A 241 -8.82 -12.66 14.56
N GLY A 242 -9.16 -12.52 15.83
CA GLY A 242 -8.28 -12.79 16.96
C GLY A 242 -7.86 -11.54 17.73
N PRO A 243 -7.29 -11.70 18.94
CA PRO A 243 -6.94 -10.60 19.84
C PRO A 243 -5.74 -9.78 19.35
N MET A 244 -4.92 -10.32 18.45
CA MET A 244 -3.75 -9.64 17.90
C MET A 244 -4.12 -8.86 16.65
N ALA A 245 -3.81 -7.56 16.63
CA ALA A 245 -4.04 -6.73 15.46
C ALA A 245 -3.16 -7.16 14.27
N ARG A 246 -3.70 -7.20 13.06
CA ARG A 246 -2.89 -7.26 11.85
C ARG A 246 -2.23 -5.90 11.63
N ILE A 247 -0.91 -5.89 11.42
CA ILE A 247 -0.13 -4.67 11.20
C ILE A 247 0.66 -4.80 9.91
N ILE A 248 0.47 -3.86 8.98
CA ILE A 248 1.19 -3.79 7.71
C ILE A 248 1.82 -2.41 7.55
N ALA A 249 3.09 -2.37 7.14
CA ALA A 249 3.84 -1.16 6.88
C ALA A 249 3.77 -0.79 5.41
N LEU A 250 3.63 0.50 5.08
CA LEU A 250 3.38 0.97 3.72
C LEU A 250 4.38 2.05 3.26
N PRO A 251 5.68 1.73 3.09
CA PRO A 251 6.64 2.69 2.55
C PRO A 251 6.26 3.07 1.11
N THR A 252 5.81 4.30 0.90
CA THR A 252 5.10 4.67 -0.33
C THR A 252 5.99 5.47 -1.29
N TYR A 253 5.99 5.02 -2.55
CA TYR A 253 6.66 5.69 -3.65
C TYR A 253 5.65 6.00 -4.77
N VAL A 254 5.96 7.01 -5.58
CA VAL A 254 5.09 7.51 -6.65
C VAL A 254 5.89 7.83 -7.90
N THR A 255 5.24 7.83 -9.05
CA THR A 255 5.85 8.22 -10.33
C THR A 255 5.92 9.74 -10.51
N ASN A 256 5.06 10.49 -9.82
CA ASN A 256 5.05 11.96 -9.84
C ASN A 256 5.38 12.52 -8.43
N PRO A 257 6.54 13.17 -8.24
CA PRO A 257 7.00 13.65 -6.93
C PRO A 257 6.20 14.84 -6.40
N TYR A 258 5.37 15.45 -7.23
CA TYR A 258 4.52 16.58 -6.83
C TYR A 258 3.16 16.13 -6.29
N LEU A 259 2.73 14.89 -6.56
CA LEU A 259 1.46 14.39 -6.05
C LEU A 259 1.50 14.20 -4.53
N VAL A 260 0.43 14.64 -3.89
CA VAL A 260 0.04 14.39 -2.49
C VAL A 260 -1.46 14.09 -2.48
N ASN A 261 -2.04 13.70 -1.36
CA ASN A 261 -3.49 13.53 -1.33
C ASN A 261 -4.23 14.85 -1.54
N ARG A 262 -5.39 14.76 -2.20
CA ARG A 262 -6.36 15.86 -2.17
C ARG A 262 -6.80 16.13 -0.74
N PRO A 263 -7.15 17.38 -0.38
CA PRO A 263 -7.49 17.73 1.01
C PRO A 263 -8.58 16.86 1.64
N HIS A 264 -9.61 16.50 0.87
CA HIS A 264 -10.70 15.65 1.37
C HIS A 264 -10.25 14.20 1.56
N HIS A 265 -9.45 13.64 0.65
CA HIS A 265 -8.86 12.30 0.81
C HIS A 265 -7.92 12.24 2.02
N ALA A 266 -7.08 13.25 2.23
CA ALA A 266 -6.20 13.33 3.39
C ALA A 266 -6.99 13.31 4.71
N LYS A 267 -8.10 14.06 4.79
CA LYS A 267 -9.02 14.02 5.93
C LYS A 267 -9.65 12.64 6.10
N ALA A 268 -10.15 12.04 5.03
CA ALA A 268 -10.85 10.76 5.07
C ALA A 268 -9.94 9.59 5.46
N PHE A 269 -8.65 9.61 5.07
CA PHE A 269 -7.70 8.54 5.39
C PHE A 269 -6.88 8.81 6.66
N TYR A 270 -6.40 10.04 6.83
CA TYR A 270 -5.41 10.40 7.85
C TYR A 270 -5.92 11.41 8.89
N GLY A 271 -7.20 11.79 8.83
CA GLY A 271 -7.91 12.59 9.83
C GLY A 271 -7.75 14.09 9.72
N ARG A 272 -6.84 14.57 8.87
CA ARG A 272 -6.64 16.01 8.65
C ARG A 272 -6.04 16.31 7.29
N ALA A 273 -6.23 17.54 6.84
CA ALA A 273 -5.47 18.11 5.73
C ALA A 273 -4.37 19.01 6.28
N MET A 274 -3.26 19.14 5.53
CA MET A 274 -2.15 20.05 5.80
C MET A 274 -2.04 21.03 4.63
N ASP A 275 -1.30 22.12 4.81
CA ASP A 275 -1.15 23.19 3.78
C ASP A 275 -0.70 22.62 2.43
N ILE A 276 0.24 21.67 2.43
CA ILE A 276 0.72 21.01 1.20
C ILE A 276 -0.40 20.33 0.39
N HIS A 277 -1.45 19.82 1.04
CA HIS A 277 -2.60 19.21 0.34
C HIS A 277 -3.42 20.25 -0.41
N HIS A 278 -3.50 21.48 0.12
CA HIS A 278 -4.20 22.58 -0.53
C HIS A 278 -3.33 23.24 -1.60
N GLU A 279 -2.03 23.37 -1.36
CA GLU A 279 -1.05 23.93 -2.30
C GLU A 279 -0.88 23.07 -3.56
N ARG A 280 -1.04 21.74 -3.43
CA ARG A 280 -0.81 20.76 -4.49
C ARG A 280 -2.05 19.94 -4.84
N ASP A 281 -3.23 20.55 -4.73
CA ASP A 281 -4.50 19.94 -5.16
C ASP A 281 -4.55 19.85 -6.70
N MET A 282 -3.81 18.89 -7.24
CA MET A 282 -3.65 18.69 -8.67
C MET A 282 -4.58 17.60 -9.19
N ALA A 283 -5.04 17.77 -10.43
CA ALA A 283 -5.68 16.70 -11.16
C ALA A 283 -4.67 15.59 -11.49
N ARG A 284 -5.14 14.34 -11.54
CA ARG A 284 -4.35 13.22 -12.07
C ARG A 284 -4.30 13.30 -13.60
N LEU A 285 -3.34 12.57 -14.18
CA LEU A 285 -3.11 12.56 -15.62
C LEU A 285 -4.03 11.61 -16.39
N ASP A 286 -4.56 10.57 -15.74
CA ASP A 286 -5.49 9.63 -16.34
C ASP A 286 -6.95 10.11 -16.25
N GLN A 287 -7.85 9.40 -16.93
CA GLN A 287 -9.29 9.71 -16.98
C GLN A 287 -10.11 8.82 -16.02
N LEU A 288 -9.42 8.16 -15.09
CA LEU A 288 -10.04 7.36 -14.04
C LEU A 288 -10.62 8.29 -12.97
N ILE A 289 -11.63 7.80 -12.26
CA ILE A 289 -12.50 8.60 -11.40
C ILE A 289 -11.82 9.08 -10.12
N ASP A 290 -10.90 8.29 -9.58
CA ASP A 290 -10.19 8.49 -8.31
C ASP A 290 -8.78 9.11 -8.47
#